data_AF-A0A813DVI3-F1
#
_entry.id   AF-A0A813DVI3-F1
#
_cell.length_a   1.000
_cell.length_b   1.000
_cell.length_c   1.000
_cell.angle_alpha   90.00
_cell.angle_beta   90.00
_cell.angle_gamma   90.00
#
_symmetry.space_group_name_H-M   'P 1'
#
loop_
_entity.id
_entity.type
_entity.pdbx_description
1 polymer ?
#
loop_
_entity_poly.entity_id
_entity_poly.type
_entity_poly.pdbx_seq_one_letter_code
_entity_poly.pdbx_strand_id
1 'polypeptide(L)'
;MEWVSTIDEAVAHCGAALGLGEDRGGASADDASRNGKPDQDPQKPQEPQESEAVKGLPKSETIAMDEHGCPTIFREVDPETGEARTIVRNDDGSQRIFDESAVKSMTSSSEDELSRIIEEMTSHQLRGLVHEVGQRLLERSQFYHSNLSELERCSELLNYEYFSLSPEAVEKDLDNAYRKLARKMHPDKNGGTEHAKTRFQEMKERYETLKKKYSEVARGLHKHSIGSIGDDEDKKAEEYCEDGKDGKDGKDKSSIEYDPGDKDCMVKTVSKMATQLKNIEIQMVVLLKELGRAKSQVEKTSPS
;
A
#
# COMPACT_ATOMS: atom_id res chain seq x y z
N MET A 1 -32.03 -4.36 -16.28
CA MET A 1 -31.52 -4.34 -14.90
C MET A 1 -30.22 -5.11 -14.90
N GLU A 2 -29.13 -4.40 -15.20
CA GLU A 2 -27.76 -4.88 -14.99
C GLU A 2 -27.06 -3.72 -14.30
N TRP A 3 -26.76 -3.91 -13.02
CA TRP A 3 -25.96 -2.99 -12.22
C TRP A 3 -24.52 -3.37 -12.47
N VAL A 4 -23.75 -2.51 -13.15
CA VAL A 4 -22.32 -2.73 -13.33
C VAL A 4 -21.64 -2.50 -11.98
N SER A 5 -21.27 -3.60 -11.33
CA SER A 5 -20.57 -3.67 -10.06
C SER A 5 -19.11 -3.27 -10.23
N THR A 6 -18.78 -1.99 -10.00
CA THR A 6 -17.38 -1.51 -9.92
C THR A 6 -16.93 -1.21 -8.49
N ILE A 7 -17.57 -1.82 -7.49
CA ILE A 7 -17.11 -1.75 -6.08
C ILE A 7 -16.52 -3.08 -5.58
N ASP A 8 -16.78 -4.20 -6.26
CA ASP A 8 -16.17 -5.48 -5.89
C ASP A 8 -14.66 -5.57 -6.20
N GLU A 9 -14.08 -4.65 -6.99
CA GLU A 9 -12.64 -4.60 -7.24
C GLU A 9 -11.86 -3.71 -6.25
N ALA A 10 -12.52 -2.83 -5.49
CA ALA A 10 -11.83 -1.95 -4.54
C ALA A 10 -11.52 -2.65 -3.19
N VAL A 11 -12.20 -3.77 -2.89
CA VAL A 11 -12.01 -4.52 -1.63
C VAL A 11 -11.35 -5.90 -1.86
N ALA A 12 -11.41 -6.46 -3.08
CA ALA A 12 -10.82 -7.77 -3.38
C ALA A 12 -9.28 -7.76 -3.56
N HIS A 13 -8.64 -6.60 -3.75
CA HIS A 13 -7.20 -6.53 -4.04
C HIS A 13 -6.25 -6.46 -2.83
N CYS A 14 -6.76 -6.62 -1.60
CA CYS A 14 -5.92 -6.85 -0.42
C CYS A 14 -5.74 -8.34 -0.05
N GLY A 15 -6.26 -9.30 -0.83
CA GLY A 15 -6.35 -10.70 -0.37
C GLY A 15 -6.00 -11.84 -1.33
N ALA A 16 -5.78 -11.64 -2.63
CA ALA A 16 -5.62 -12.79 -3.54
C ALA A 16 -4.65 -12.57 -4.71
N ALA A 17 -3.36 -12.82 -4.47
CA ALA A 17 -2.41 -13.31 -5.47
C ALA A 17 -1.20 -13.88 -4.69
N LEU A 18 -0.94 -15.18 -4.70
CA LEU A 18 -0.38 -15.90 -5.83
C LEU A 18 -0.57 -17.41 -5.60
N GLY A 19 -1.53 -17.98 -6.32
CA GLY A 19 -1.68 -19.43 -6.51
C GLY A 19 -1.88 -19.67 -8.00
N LEU A 20 -0.83 -20.18 -8.65
CA LEU A 20 -0.77 -20.47 -10.08
C LEU A 20 -1.77 -21.58 -10.41
N GLY A 21 -2.70 -21.29 -11.32
CA GLY A 21 -3.57 -22.28 -11.95
C GLY A 21 -2.92 -22.80 -13.23
N GLU A 22 -2.61 -24.09 -13.21
CA GLU A 22 -1.91 -24.84 -14.25
C GLU A 22 -2.66 -24.88 -15.59
N ASP A 23 -1.84 -24.80 -16.62
CA ASP A 23 -2.10 -24.99 -18.03
C ASP A 23 -2.74 -26.37 -18.32
N ARG A 24 -3.90 -26.40 -19.00
CA ARG A 24 -4.42 -27.60 -19.66
C ARG A 24 -4.55 -27.34 -21.15
N GLY A 25 -3.47 -27.61 -21.88
CA GLY A 25 -3.50 -27.79 -23.34
C GLY A 25 -3.94 -29.22 -23.70
N GLY A 26 -4.85 -29.34 -24.67
CA GLY A 26 -5.17 -30.62 -25.28
C GLY A 26 -6.44 -30.63 -26.14
N ALA A 27 -6.36 -30.13 -27.37
CA ALA A 27 -7.24 -30.58 -28.45
C ALA A 27 -6.57 -30.42 -29.82
N SER A 28 -6.46 -31.56 -30.49
CA SER A 28 -6.04 -31.79 -31.89
C SER A 28 -7.09 -31.27 -32.89
N ALA A 29 -6.64 -30.83 -34.07
CA ALA A 29 -7.29 -31.17 -35.33
C ALA A 29 -6.44 -30.77 -36.55
N ASP A 30 -6.44 -31.71 -37.50
CA ASP A 30 -5.69 -31.76 -38.74
C ASP A 30 -6.15 -30.81 -39.86
N ASP A 31 -5.21 -30.55 -40.76
CA ASP A 31 -5.30 -30.60 -42.23
C ASP A 31 -6.50 -29.95 -42.97
N ALA A 32 -6.21 -28.93 -43.79
CA ALA A 32 -6.43 -28.99 -45.24
C ALA A 32 -6.03 -27.69 -45.95
N SER A 33 -5.17 -27.87 -46.97
CA SER A 33 -4.70 -26.87 -47.94
C SER A 33 -5.77 -26.47 -48.98
N ARG A 34 -5.90 -25.18 -49.32
CA ARG A 34 -6.21 -24.76 -50.71
C ARG A 34 -5.95 -23.27 -51.04
N ASN A 35 -5.29 -23.10 -52.18
CA ASN A 35 -4.93 -21.86 -52.91
C ASN A 35 -6.07 -20.87 -53.19
N GLY A 36 -5.73 -19.57 -53.23
CA GLY A 36 -6.51 -18.56 -53.97
C GLY A 36 -6.05 -17.09 -53.83
N LYS A 37 -5.17 -16.65 -54.75
CA LYS A 37 -4.92 -15.29 -55.33
C LYS A 37 -4.83 -14.01 -54.46
N PRO A 38 -4.00 -13.02 -54.88
CA PRO A 38 -3.79 -11.77 -54.15
C PRO A 38 -4.74 -10.68 -54.65
N ASP A 39 -5.51 -10.05 -53.77
CA ASP A 39 -6.20 -8.80 -54.08
C ASP A 39 -6.40 -7.95 -52.82
N GLN A 40 -5.81 -6.75 -52.88
CA GLN A 40 -6.20 -5.48 -52.26
C GLN A 40 -6.18 -5.35 -50.73
N ASP A 41 -5.25 -4.50 -50.27
CA ASP A 41 -5.16 -3.91 -48.94
C ASP A 41 -6.51 -3.30 -48.50
N PRO A 42 -7.15 -3.79 -47.44
CA PRO A 42 -8.22 -3.06 -46.77
C PRO A 42 -7.60 -2.01 -45.85
N GLN A 43 -7.90 -0.74 -46.11
CA GLN A 43 -7.56 0.38 -45.24
C GLN A 43 -7.88 0.05 -43.78
N LYS A 44 -6.85 0.16 -42.93
CA LYS A 44 -6.95 0.10 -41.48
C LYS A 44 -8.05 1.05 -41.01
N PRO A 45 -8.97 0.64 -40.11
CA PRO A 45 -9.95 1.54 -39.51
C PRO A 45 -9.20 2.69 -38.86
N GLN A 46 -9.49 3.93 -39.26
CA GLN A 46 -9.01 5.11 -38.57
C GLN A 46 -9.58 5.07 -37.14
N GLU A 47 -8.70 4.99 -36.14
CA GLU A 47 -9.04 5.32 -34.76
C GLU A 47 -9.74 6.70 -34.75
N PRO A 48 -10.79 6.89 -33.95
CA PRO A 48 -11.43 8.19 -33.83
C PRO A 48 -10.37 9.22 -33.48
N GLN A 49 -10.15 10.18 -34.39
CA GLN A 49 -9.25 11.29 -34.11
C GLN A 49 -9.85 12.06 -32.92
N GLU A 50 -9.21 11.92 -31.75
CA GLU A 50 -9.49 12.75 -30.59
C GLU A 50 -9.38 14.22 -31.04
N SER A 51 -10.51 14.93 -31.01
CA SER A 51 -10.56 16.34 -31.32
C SER A 51 -9.58 17.09 -30.40
N GLU A 52 -8.71 17.93 -30.97
CA GLU A 52 -7.69 18.73 -30.27
C GLU A 52 -8.24 19.77 -29.24
N ALA A 53 -9.49 19.64 -28.80
CA ALA A 53 -10.19 20.57 -27.92
C ALA A 53 -10.23 20.17 -26.42
N VAL A 54 -9.50 19.13 -25.99
CA VAL A 54 -9.51 18.68 -24.57
C VAL A 54 -8.10 18.63 -23.99
N LYS A 55 -7.33 19.73 -24.12
CA LYS A 55 -6.09 19.92 -23.34
C LYS A 55 -6.38 20.92 -22.23
N GLY A 56 -6.36 20.47 -20.98
CA GLY A 56 -6.52 21.32 -19.79
C GLY A 56 -7.85 21.15 -19.02
N LEU A 57 -8.75 20.25 -19.43
CA LEU A 57 -9.91 19.89 -18.61
C LEU A 57 -9.50 18.83 -17.58
N PRO A 58 -9.99 18.92 -16.32
CA PRO A 58 -9.72 17.91 -15.31
C PRO A 58 -10.24 16.56 -15.79
N LYS A 59 -9.42 15.52 -15.61
CA LYS A 59 -9.88 14.15 -15.86
C LYS A 59 -10.86 13.79 -14.74
N SER A 60 -12.08 13.45 -15.12
CA SER A 60 -13.13 13.08 -14.17
C SER A 60 -13.46 11.59 -14.27
N GLU A 61 -13.53 10.94 -13.12
CA GLU A 61 -14.03 9.58 -12.92
C GLU A 61 -15.43 9.67 -12.31
N THR A 62 -16.41 8.93 -12.83
CA THR A 62 -17.76 8.91 -12.26
C THR A 62 -17.90 7.75 -11.27
N ILE A 63 -18.31 8.05 -10.03
CA ILE A 63 -18.50 7.09 -8.93
C ILE A 63 -19.99 6.78 -8.68
N ALA A 64 -20.87 7.74 -8.98
CA ALA A 64 -22.31 7.59 -8.85
C ALA A 64 -23.03 8.33 -9.97
N MET A 65 -24.17 7.79 -10.40
CA MET A 65 -25.10 8.48 -11.26
C MET A 65 -26.49 8.48 -10.62
N ASP A 66 -27.32 9.45 -10.99
CA ASP A 66 -28.75 9.42 -10.70
C ASP A 66 -29.51 8.50 -11.67
N GLU A 67 -30.83 8.43 -11.48
CA GLU A 67 -31.76 7.68 -12.34
C GLU A 67 -31.82 8.18 -13.80
N HIS A 68 -31.33 9.39 -14.06
CA HIS A 68 -31.25 9.98 -15.39
C HIS A 68 -29.88 9.79 -16.05
N GLY A 69 -28.94 9.12 -15.37
CA GLY A 69 -27.57 8.90 -15.85
C GLY A 69 -26.66 10.11 -15.68
N CYS A 70 -27.06 11.13 -14.93
CA CYS A 70 -26.21 12.27 -14.63
C CYS A 70 -25.28 11.92 -13.45
N PRO A 71 -23.97 12.24 -13.52
CA PRO A 71 -23.06 12.02 -12.41
C PRO A 71 -23.47 12.79 -11.15
N THR A 72 -23.59 12.06 -10.03
CA THR A 72 -23.92 12.61 -8.71
C THR A 72 -22.75 12.52 -7.73
N ILE A 73 -21.80 11.62 -7.96
CA ILE A 73 -20.49 11.59 -7.30
C ILE A 73 -19.44 11.37 -8.39
N PHE A 74 -18.42 12.22 -8.41
CA PHE A 74 -17.33 12.11 -9.37
C PHE A 74 -16.03 12.64 -8.75
N ARG A 75 -14.90 12.07 -9.17
CA ARG A 75 -13.57 12.45 -8.73
C ARG A 75 -12.87 13.16 -9.87
N GLU A 76 -12.35 14.34 -9.59
CA GLU A 76 -11.56 15.13 -10.54
C GLU A 76 -10.11 15.12 -10.11
N VAL A 77 -9.22 14.98 -11.09
CA VAL A 77 -7.78 15.19 -10.91
C VAL A 77 -7.35 16.36 -11.79
N ASP A 78 -6.76 17.37 -11.16
CA ASP A 78 -6.15 18.49 -11.84
C ASP A 78 -4.94 17.98 -12.65
N PRO A 79 -4.90 18.22 -13.98
CA PRO A 79 -3.85 17.67 -14.83
C PRO A 79 -2.50 18.37 -14.66
N GLU A 80 -2.48 19.58 -14.09
CA GLU A 80 -1.27 20.36 -13.87
C GLU A 80 -0.66 20.09 -12.50
N THR A 81 -1.49 20.10 -11.46
CA THR A 81 -1.04 19.94 -10.07
C THR A 81 -1.07 18.48 -9.60
N GLY A 82 -1.89 17.64 -10.23
CA GLY A 82 -2.19 16.29 -9.76
C GLY A 82 -3.13 16.28 -8.54
N GLU A 83 -3.62 17.44 -8.08
CA GLU A 83 -4.53 17.51 -6.95
C GLU A 83 -5.87 16.86 -7.31
N ALA A 84 -6.30 15.95 -6.43
CA ALA A 84 -7.54 15.24 -6.61
C ALA A 84 -8.60 15.67 -5.59
N ARG A 85 -9.85 15.67 -6.03
CA ARG A 85 -11.01 15.95 -5.19
C ARG A 85 -12.21 15.11 -5.61
N THR A 86 -12.98 14.65 -4.64
CA THR A 86 -14.28 14.03 -4.88
C THR A 86 -15.39 15.05 -4.65
N ILE A 87 -16.28 15.16 -5.62
CA ILE A 87 -17.41 16.10 -5.61
C ILE A 87 -18.70 15.30 -5.52
N VAL A 88 -19.52 15.63 -4.53
CA VAL A 88 -20.86 15.08 -4.33
C VAL A 88 -21.87 16.17 -4.67
N ARG A 89 -22.71 15.93 -5.66
CA ARG A 89 -23.84 16.80 -6.03
C ARG A 89 -25.10 16.32 -5.30
N ASN A 90 -25.70 17.21 -4.52
CA ASN A 90 -26.95 16.98 -3.81
C ASN A 90 -28.16 17.28 -4.72
N ASP A 91 -29.34 16.78 -4.34
CA ASP A 91 -30.58 16.93 -5.12
C ASP A 91 -31.06 18.39 -5.22
N ASP A 92 -30.70 19.24 -4.25
CA ASP A 92 -30.98 20.68 -4.25
C ASP A 92 -30.03 21.49 -5.16
N GLY A 93 -29.11 20.81 -5.85
CA GLY A 93 -28.09 21.40 -6.72
C GLY A 93 -26.84 21.90 -5.98
N SER A 94 -26.84 21.87 -4.64
CA SER A 94 -25.63 22.17 -3.86
C SER A 94 -24.57 21.08 -4.03
N GLN A 95 -23.32 21.42 -3.74
CA GLN A 95 -22.20 20.50 -3.84
C GLN A 95 -21.43 20.42 -2.53
N ARG A 96 -20.96 19.23 -2.20
CA ARG A 96 -19.97 19.00 -1.14
C ARG A 96 -18.69 18.48 -1.79
N ILE A 97 -17.56 19.07 -1.43
CA ILE A 97 -16.25 18.74 -1.99
C ILE A 97 -15.40 18.11 -0.88
N PHE A 98 -14.78 16.98 -1.19
CA PHE A 98 -13.80 16.31 -0.36
C PHE A 98 -12.46 16.37 -1.08
N ASP A 99 -11.58 17.26 -0.64
CA ASP A 99 -10.21 17.43 -1.14
C ASP A 99 -9.19 17.10 -0.05
N GLU A 100 -7.90 17.29 -0.33
CA GLU A 100 -6.83 16.96 0.63
C GLU A 100 -6.94 17.78 1.92
N SER A 101 -7.33 19.04 1.81
CA SER A 101 -7.54 19.90 2.98
C SER A 101 -8.69 19.39 3.85
N ALA A 102 -9.81 19.02 3.22
CA ALA A 102 -10.97 18.47 3.91
C ALA A 102 -10.61 17.18 4.66
N VAL A 103 -9.96 16.22 4.00
CA VAL A 103 -9.57 14.95 4.64
C VAL A 103 -8.53 15.17 5.73
N LYS A 104 -7.55 16.05 5.51
CA LYS A 104 -6.53 16.38 6.51
C LYS A 104 -7.12 17.04 7.75
N SER A 105 -8.10 17.93 7.57
CA SER A 105 -8.84 18.51 8.69
C SER A 105 -9.50 17.40 9.50
N MET A 106 -10.15 16.44 8.84
CA MET A 106 -10.81 15.31 9.50
C MET A 106 -9.83 14.38 10.24
N THR A 107 -8.68 14.06 9.67
CA THR A 107 -7.68 13.19 10.34
C THR A 107 -6.94 13.89 11.48
N SER A 108 -6.82 15.21 11.42
CA SER A 108 -6.18 16.02 12.45
C SER A 108 -7.11 16.36 13.63
N SER A 109 -8.42 16.25 13.44
CA SER A 109 -9.44 16.46 14.47
C SER A 109 -9.43 15.38 15.57
N SER A 110 -10.15 15.66 16.66
CA SER A 110 -10.43 14.65 17.71
C SER A 110 -11.41 13.60 17.20
N GLU A 111 -11.45 12.42 17.86
CA GLU A 111 -12.39 11.36 17.49
C GLU A 111 -13.86 11.79 17.64
N ASP A 112 -14.16 12.59 18.67
CA ASP A 112 -15.50 13.14 18.90
C ASP A 112 -15.91 14.12 17.79
N GLU A 113 -14.98 14.98 17.35
CA GLU A 113 -15.23 15.95 16.28
C GLU A 113 -15.42 15.24 14.94
N LEU A 114 -14.56 14.27 14.63
CA LEU A 114 -14.69 13.42 13.45
C LEU A 114 -16.05 12.71 13.41
N SER A 115 -16.46 12.11 14.54
CA SER A 115 -17.74 11.40 14.64
C SER A 115 -18.93 12.33 14.38
N ARG A 116 -18.93 13.53 14.97
CA ARG A 116 -19.99 14.53 14.72
C ARG A 116 -20.05 14.94 13.24
N ILE A 117 -18.89 15.22 12.64
CA ILE A 117 -18.82 15.61 11.21
C ILE A 117 -19.38 14.50 10.32
N ILE A 118 -19.06 13.23 10.60
CA ILE A 118 -19.51 12.07 9.82
C ILE A 118 -21.02 11.84 10.03
N GLU A 119 -21.53 11.92 11.26
CA GLU A 119 -22.94 11.68 11.58
C GLU A 119 -23.89 12.68 10.92
N GLU A 120 -23.47 13.94 10.81
CA GLU A 120 -24.20 15.04 10.16
C GLU A 120 -24.34 14.87 8.63
N MET A 121 -23.54 14.00 8.00
CA MET A 121 -23.58 13.80 6.55
C MET A 121 -24.78 12.93 6.12
N THR A 122 -25.28 13.19 4.90
CA THR A 122 -26.24 12.29 4.26
C THR A 122 -25.54 11.01 3.78
N SER A 123 -26.29 9.93 3.54
CA SER A 123 -25.72 8.68 2.98
C SER A 123 -24.99 8.94 1.66
N HIS A 124 -25.52 9.84 0.82
CA HIS A 124 -24.90 10.24 -0.44
C HIS A 124 -23.55 10.94 -0.25
N GLN A 125 -23.47 11.86 0.73
CA GLN A 125 -22.22 12.53 1.09
C GLN A 125 -21.20 11.56 1.72
N LEU A 126 -21.66 10.65 2.58
CA LEU A 126 -20.81 9.62 3.15
C LEU A 126 -20.23 8.71 2.09
N ARG A 127 -20.99 8.34 1.06
CA ARG A 127 -20.47 7.55 -0.06
C ARG A 127 -19.31 8.25 -0.78
N GLY A 128 -19.44 9.56 -1.02
CA GLY A 128 -18.35 10.36 -1.58
C GLY A 128 -17.14 10.47 -0.66
N LEU A 129 -17.37 10.65 0.65
CA LEU A 129 -16.30 10.70 1.63
C LEU A 129 -15.56 9.36 1.78
N VAL A 130 -16.28 8.23 1.81
CA VAL A 130 -15.67 6.89 1.82
C VAL A 130 -14.74 6.74 0.63
N HIS A 131 -15.21 7.09 -0.57
CA HIS A 131 -14.40 7.00 -1.77
C HIS A 131 -13.13 7.85 -1.63
N GLU A 132 -13.27 9.10 -1.21
CA GLU A 132 -12.13 10.01 -1.14
C GLU A 132 -11.09 9.61 -0.07
N VAL A 133 -11.54 9.24 1.13
CA VAL A 133 -10.64 8.76 2.19
C VAL A 133 -9.98 7.45 1.77
N GLY A 134 -10.72 6.56 1.10
CA GLY A 134 -10.19 5.31 0.55
C GLY A 134 -9.08 5.53 -0.48
N GLN A 135 -9.29 6.43 -1.44
CA GLN A 135 -8.26 6.78 -2.45
C GLN A 135 -7.01 7.33 -1.78
N ARG A 136 -7.16 8.27 -0.82
CA ARG A 136 -6.02 8.82 -0.09
C ARG A 136 -5.29 7.78 0.75
N LEU A 137 -6.02 6.89 1.42
CA LEU A 137 -5.44 5.80 2.18
C LEU A 137 -4.60 4.88 1.29
N LEU A 138 -5.12 4.52 0.11
CA LEU A 138 -4.41 3.71 -0.86
C LEU A 138 -3.13 4.40 -1.35
N GLU A 139 -3.24 5.64 -1.82
CA GLU A 139 -2.10 6.45 -2.30
C GLU A 139 -1.02 6.59 -1.22
N ARG A 140 -1.42 6.91 0.03
CA ARG A 140 -0.47 7.11 1.14
C ARG A 140 0.15 5.80 1.61
N SER A 141 -0.59 4.69 1.59
CA SER A 141 -0.06 3.36 1.87
C SER A 141 0.99 2.95 0.83
N GLN A 142 0.70 3.13 -0.46
CA GLN A 142 1.66 2.84 -1.53
C GLN A 142 2.94 3.69 -1.39
N PHE A 143 2.77 4.99 -1.15
CA PHE A 143 3.90 5.90 -0.91
C PHE A 143 4.72 5.47 0.31
N TYR A 144 4.07 5.04 1.40
CA TYR A 144 4.73 4.55 2.61
C TYR A 144 5.59 3.33 2.30
N HIS A 145 5.01 2.32 1.66
CA HIS A 145 5.73 1.08 1.33
C HIS A 145 6.87 1.31 0.32
N SER A 146 6.69 2.23 -0.63
CA SER A 146 7.78 2.63 -1.53
C SER A 146 8.95 3.23 -0.75
N ASN A 147 8.69 4.18 0.15
CA ASN A 147 9.76 4.79 0.97
C ASN A 147 10.39 3.80 1.96
N LEU A 148 9.60 2.86 2.48
CA LEU A 148 10.10 1.81 3.38
C LEU A 148 11.06 0.89 2.63
N SER A 149 10.69 0.46 1.42
CA SER A 149 11.57 -0.33 0.55
C SER A 149 12.85 0.44 0.19
N GLU A 150 12.76 1.74 -0.07
CA GLU A 150 13.95 2.57 -0.30
C GLU A 150 14.86 2.64 0.94
N LEU A 151 14.30 2.76 2.14
CA LEU A 151 15.05 2.79 3.40
C LEU A 151 15.76 1.45 3.62
N GLU A 152 15.05 0.34 3.45
CA GLU A 152 15.61 -1.01 3.55
C GLU A 152 16.78 -1.20 2.58
N ARG A 153 16.61 -0.77 1.32
CA ARG A 153 17.68 -0.79 0.31
C ARG A 153 18.89 0.04 0.73
N CYS A 154 18.68 1.25 1.25
CA CYS A 154 19.78 2.10 1.73
C CYS A 154 20.51 1.46 2.93
N SER A 155 19.74 0.92 3.88
CA SER A 155 20.27 0.22 5.06
C SER A 155 21.12 -0.99 4.65
N GLU A 156 20.65 -1.75 3.67
CA GLU A 156 21.39 -2.88 3.12
C GLU A 156 22.72 -2.46 2.48
N LEU A 157 22.72 -1.43 1.64
CA LEU A 157 23.94 -0.91 1.02
C LEU A 157 24.97 -0.49 2.08
N LEU A 158 24.53 0.21 3.13
CA LEU A 158 25.38 0.60 4.25
C LEU A 158 25.96 -0.61 5.00
N ASN A 159 25.23 -1.73 5.06
CA ASN A 159 25.74 -2.96 5.69
C ASN A 159 26.83 -3.62 4.84
N TYR A 160 26.67 -3.70 3.53
CA TYR A 160 27.74 -4.22 2.66
C TYR A 160 28.98 -3.36 2.73
N GLU A 161 28.80 -2.06 2.67
CA GLU A 161 29.88 -1.10 2.73
C GLU A 161 30.63 -1.13 4.07
N TYR A 162 29.91 -1.33 5.18
CA TYR A 162 30.52 -1.52 6.49
C TYR A 162 31.51 -2.69 6.51
N PHE A 163 31.22 -3.77 5.78
CA PHE A 163 32.13 -4.90 5.59
C PHE A 163 33.08 -4.74 4.39
N SER A 164 33.03 -3.61 3.70
CA SER A 164 33.78 -3.32 2.46
C SER A 164 33.52 -4.37 1.37
N LEU A 165 32.26 -4.80 1.26
CA LEU A 165 31.77 -5.74 0.26
C LEU A 165 30.94 -5.00 -0.78
N SER A 166 30.87 -5.55 -1.99
CA SER A 166 29.87 -5.09 -2.97
C SER A 166 28.54 -5.82 -2.74
N PRO A 167 27.41 -5.26 -3.23
CA PRO A 167 26.11 -5.91 -3.14
C PRO A 167 26.02 -7.28 -3.82
N GLU A 168 26.96 -7.58 -4.72
CA GLU A 168 27.10 -8.85 -5.44
C GLU A 168 28.01 -9.86 -4.74
N ALA A 169 28.51 -9.54 -3.54
CA ALA A 169 29.31 -10.46 -2.73
C ALA A 169 28.53 -11.76 -2.47
N VAL A 170 29.25 -12.85 -2.23
CA VAL A 170 28.61 -14.11 -1.81
C VAL A 170 28.67 -14.26 -0.28
N GLU A 171 27.82 -15.12 0.27
CA GLU A 171 27.76 -15.38 1.71
C GLU A 171 29.13 -15.73 2.34
N LYS A 172 30.00 -16.42 1.59
CA LYS A 172 31.38 -16.73 2.04
C LYS A 172 32.23 -15.48 2.25
N ASP A 173 32.04 -14.44 1.44
CA ASP A 173 32.78 -13.18 1.56
C ASP A 173 32.34 -12.42 2.80
N LEU A 174 31.02 -12.43 3.08
CA LEU A 174 30.46 -11.88 4.32
C LEU A 174 31.06 -12.55 5.56
N ASP A 175 31.08 -13.89 5.60
CA ASP A 175 31.65 -14.65 6.72
C ASP A 175 33.13 -14.34 6.93
N ASN A 176 33.90 -14.20 5.84
CA ASN A 176 35.31 -13.86 5.89
C ASN A 176 35.56 -12.43 6.38
N ALA A 177 34.80 -11.45 5.86
CA ALA A 177 34.88 -10.05 6.27
C ALA A 177 34.51 -9.88 7.75
N TYR A 178 33.42 -10.52 8.20
CA TYR A 178 33.00 -10.52 9.60
C TYR A 178 34.08 -11.08 10.53
N ARG A 179 34.66 -12.26 10.22
CA ARG A 179 35.73 -12.86 11.05
C ARG A 179 36.95 -11.95 11.15
N LYS A 180 37.33 -11.29 10.05
CA LYS A 180 38.46 -10.35 10.02
C LYS A 180 38.17 -9.13 10.89
N LEU A 181 36.98 -8.54 10.77
CA LEU A 181 36.59 -7.36 11.52
C LEU A 181 36.38 -7.65 13.01
N ALA A 182 35.76 -8.78 13.34
CA ALA A 182 35.53 -9.21 14.72
C ALA A 182 36.83 -9.41 15.51
N ARG A 183 37.87 -9.98 14.89
CA ARG A 183 39.19 -10.10 15.54
C ARG A 183 39.84 -8.75 15.83
N LYS A 184 39.58 -7.73 15.01
CA LYS A 184 40.08 -6.37 15.16
C LYS A 184 39.28 -5.59 16.20
N MET A 185 37.96 -5.78 16.21
CA MET A 185 37.00 -5.04 17.05
C MET A 185 36.70 -5.70 18.39
N HIS A 186 37.30 -6.86 18.71
CA HIS A 186 37.01 -7.62 19.93
C HIS A 186 37.13 -6.74 21.19
N PRO A 187 36.13 -6.71 22.09
CA PRO A 187 36.14 -5.83 23.27
C PRO A 187 37.39 -5.99 24.12
N ASP A 188 37.84 -7.22 24.38
CA ASP A 188 39.05 -7.49 25.18
C ASP A 188 40.32 -6.84 24.61
N LYS A 189 40.46 -6.80 23.28
CA LYS A 189 41.60 -6.16 22.61
C LYS A 189 41.45 -4.64 22.52
N ASN A 190 40.24 -4.13 22.75
CA ASN A 190 39.88 -2.71 22.68
C ASN A 190 39.53 -2.16 24.08
N GLY A 191 40.19 -2.68 25.13
CA GLY A 191 40.13 -2.16 26.49
C GLY A 191 38.87 -2.50 27.27
N GLY A 192 38.00 -3.39 26.76
CA GLY A 192 36.80 -3.86 27.45
C GLY A 192 35.74 -2.79 27.74
N THR A 193 35.88 -1.59 27.16
CA THR A 193 34.98 -0.45 27.40
C THR A 193 33.58 -0.71 26.85
N GLU A 194 32.57 -0.06 27.44
CA GLU A 194 31.18 -0.13 26.94
C GLU A 194 31.09 0.29 25.47
N HIS A 195 31.83 1.31 25.06
CA HIS A 195 31.88 1.74 23.65
C HIS A 195 32.45 0.67 22.70
N ALA A 196 33.42 -0.14 23.16
CA ALA A 196 33.92 -1.27 22.38
C ALA A 196 32.87 -2.39 22.27
N LYS A 197 32.09 -2.65 23.34
CA LYS A 197 30.98 -3.60 23.33
C LYS A 197 29.87 -3.16 22.37
N THR A 198 29.45 -1.89 22.44
CA THR A 198 28.40 -1.34 21.56
C THR A 198 28.78 -1.48 20.08
N ARG A 199 29.99 -1.06 19.70
CA ARG A 199 30.44 -1.17 18.29
C ARG A 199 30.57 -2.62 17.81
N PHE A 200 30.94 -3.54 18.70
CA PHE A 200 30.99 -4.96 18.36
C PHE A 200 29.59 -5.54 18.17
N GLN A 201 28.64 -5.11 18.99
CA GLN A 201 27.23 -5.50 18.89
C GLN A 201 26.60 -4.96 17.60
N GLU A 202 26.81 -3.68 17.27
CA GLU A 202 26.37 -3.09 16.00
C GLU A 202 26.92 -3.86 14.78
N MET A 203 28.22 -4.18 14.78
CA MET A 203 28.83 -5.02 13.74
C MET A 203 28.13 -6.38 13.62
N LYS A 204 27.81 -7.02 14.76
CA LYS A 204 27.13 -8.32 14.78
C LYS A 204 25.73 -8.21 14.18
N GLU A 205 24.96 -7.19 14.54
CA GLU A 205 23.60 -6.97 14.02
C GLU A 205 23.58 -6.79 12.49
N ARG A 206 24.53 -6.01 11.95
CA ARG A 206 24.70 -5.86 10.50
C ARG A 206 25.02 -7.20 9.80
N TYR A 207 25.89 -8.01 10.40
CA TYR A 207 26.21 -9.34 9.88
C TYR A 207 24.99 -10.26 9.88
N GLU A 208 24.25 -10.35 11.00
CA GLU A 208 23.06 -11.21 11.09
C GLU A 208 21.98 -10.79 10.09
N THR A 209 21.84 -9.48 9.84
CA THR A 209 20.90 -8.93 8.86
C THR A 209 21.23 -9.40 7.44
N LEU A 210 22.48 -9.24 7.00
CA LEU A 210 22.92 -9.73 5.69
C LEU A 210 22.86 -11.26 5.60
N LYS A 211 23.24 -11.98 6.67
CA LYS A 211 23.18 -13.44 6.74
C LYS A 211 21.75 -13.98 6.57
N LYS A 212 20.78 -13.34 7.23
CA LYS A 212 19.35 -13.64 7.08
C LYS A 212 18.92 -13.49 5.62
N LYS A 213 19.31 -12.39 4.95
CA LYS A 213 19.00 -12.16 3.53
C LYS A 213 19.54 -13.26 2.62
N TYR A 214 20.80 -13.67 2.77
CA TYR A 214 21.36 -14.79 1.99
C TYR A 214 20.56 -16.08 2.21
N SER A 215 20.13 -16.34 3.45
CA SER A 215 19.32 -17.52 3.76
C SER A 215 17.92 -17.48 3.13
N GLU A 216 17.31 -16.30 3.01
CA GLU A 216 16.01 -16.12 2.36
C GLU A 216 16.11 -16.31 0.85
N VAL A 217 17.15 -15.75 0.23
CA VAL A 217 17.47 -15.94 -1.20
C VAL A 217 17.69 -17.42 -1.50
N ALA A 218 18.47 -18.12 -0.67
CA ALA A 218 18.74 -19.55 -0.85
C ALA A 218 17.49 -20.44 -0.74
N ARG A 219 16.51 -20.04 0.07
CA ARG A 219 15.22 -20.75 0.21
C ARG A 219 14.20 -20.40 -0.88
N GLY A 220 14.55 -19.52 -1.82
CA GLY A 220 13.60 -19.01 -2.82
C GLY A 220 12.50 -18.14 -2.21
N LEU A 221 12.68 -17.68 -0.97
CA LEU A 221 11.69 -16.87 -0.23
C LEU A 221 11.84 -15.37 -0.54
N HIS A 222 12.50 -15.00 -1.64
CA HIS A 222 12.56 -13.62 -2.09
C HIS A 222 11.23 -13.19 -2.72
N LYS A 223 10.21 -13.16 -1.87
CA LYS A 223 8.90 -12.56 -2.09
C LYS A 223 8.86 -11.40 -1.11
N HIS A 224 8.65 -10.18 -1.59
CA HIS A 224 8.63 -8.96 -0.78
C HIS A 224 7.80 -9.18 0.50
N SER A 225 8.49 -9.29 1.63
CA SER A 225 7.89 -9.56 2.94
C SER A 225 7.16 -8.32 3.42
N ILE A 226 5.91 -8.15 2.99
CA ILE A 226 4.97 -7.24 3.66
C ILE A 226 4.60 -7.89 4.98
N GLY A 227 5.35 -7.54 6.03
CA GLY A 227 5.03 -7.94 7.39
C GLY A 227 3.71 -7.32 7.83
N SER A 228 2.72 -8.16 8.08
CA SER A 228 1.57 -7.83 8.92
C SER A 228 2.07 -7.28 10.26
N ILE A 229 1.70 -6.05 10.57
CA ILE A 229 1.85 -5.47 11.90
C ILE A 229 0.53 -5.62 12.63
N GLY A 230 0.58 -6.28 13.79
CA GLY A 230 -0.42 -6.21 14.86
C GLY A 230 -1.09 -7.54 15.15
N ASP A 231 -0.60 -8.25 16.18
CA ASP A 231 -1.41 -8.82 17.27
C ASP A 231 -0.48 -9.63 18.20
N ASP A 232 0.27 -8.90 19.04
CA ASP A 232 0.91 -9.46 20.24
C ASP A 232 0.20 -8.86 21.46
N GLU A 233 -0.80 -9.56 22.00
CA GLU A 233 -1.09 -9.53 23.44
C GLU A 233 -1.59 -10.90 23.90
N ASP A 234 -0.80 -11.51 24.78
CA ASP A 234 -1.07 -12.80 25.40
C ASP A 234 -0.84 -12.66 26.91
N LYS A 235 -1.92 -12.63 27.72
CA LYS A 235 -2.10 -13.42 28.98
C LYS A 235 -3.28 -12.97 29.87
N LYS A 236 -4.28 -13.87 29.93
CA LYS A 236 -4.69 -14.71 31.08
C LYS A 236 -5.59 -14.15 32.22
N ALA A 237 -6.81 -14.71 32.25
CA ALA A 237 -7.72 -15.10 33.37
C ALA A 237 -8.27 -13.98 34.30
N GLU A 238 -9.50 -13.98 34.82
CA GLU A 238 -10.44 -15.01 35.34
C GLU A 238 -11.89 -14.52 35.15
N GLU A 239 -12.81 -15.34 34.62
CA GLU A 239 -13.86 -16.10 35.34
C GLU A 239 -14.91 -15.25 36.10
N TYR A 240 -16.12 -15.12 35.52
CA TYR A 240 -17.40 -15.35 36.19
C TYR A 240 -18.47 -15.71 35.14
N CYS A 241 -19.01 -16.93 35.24
CA CYS A 241 -20.19 -17.45 34.54
C CYS A 241 -21.47 -16.96 35.26
N GLU A 242 -22.54 -16.57 34.57
CA GLU A 242 -23.77 -17.33 34.21
C GLU A 242 -24.80 -16.22 33.83
N ASP A 243 -25.81 -16.33 32.97
CA ASP A 243 -26.46 -17.40 32.23
C ASP A 243 -27.33 -16.68 31.17
N GLY A 244 -27.42 -17.18 29.94
CA GLY A 244 -28.33 -16.59 28.94
C GLY A 244 -27.97 -16.88 27.49
N LYS A 245 -28.44 -18.03 27.00
CA LYS A 245 -28.34 -18.54 25.62
C LYS A 245 -28.77 -17.50 24.58
N ASP A 246 -27.97 -17.30 23.53
CA ASP A 246 -28.29 -17.82 22.19
C ASP A 246 -27.16 -17.52 21.18
N GLY A 247 -26.75 -18.58 20.46
CA GLY A 247 -26.36 -18.55 19.04
C GLY A 247 -25.17 -17.69 18.60
N LYS A 248 -24.00 -18.34 18.51
CA LYS A 248 -22.98 -18.23 17.44
C LYS A 248 -23.06 -17.01 16.51
N ASP A 249 -22.00 -16.20 16.52
CA ASP A 249 -21.09 -16.08 15.37
C ASP A 249 -19.80 -15.37 15.81
N GLY A 250 -18.70 -16.13 15.86
CA GLY A 250 -17.36 -15.57 15.89
C GLY A 250 -17.07 -14.97 14.51
N LYS A 251 -17.46 -13.71 14.31
CA LYS A 251 -17.24 -13.01 13.05
C LYS A 251 -15.77 -12.58 12.97
N ASP A 252 -15.09 -13.22 12.04
CA ASP A 252 -13.80 -12.89 11.46
C ASP A 252 -13.55 -11.36 11.42
N LYS A 253 -12.57 -10.85 12.17
CA LYS A 253 -12.34 -9.39 12.38
C LYS A 253 -11.64 -8.69 11.20
N SER A 254 -11.71 -9.22 9.98
CA SER A 254 -10.88 -8.73 8.87
C SER A 254 -11.62 -8.33 7.59
N SER A 255 -12.93 -8.56 7.47
CA SER A 255 -13.68 -8.10 6.30
C SER A 255 -14.67 -7.02 6.72
N ILE A 256 -14.34 -5.76 6.40
CA ILE A 256 -15.33 -4.69 6.44
C ILE A 256 -16.25 -4.94 5.25
N GLU A 257 -17.38 -5.58 5.53
CA GLU A 257 -18.47 -5.71 4.56
C GLU A 257 -18.98 -4.30 4.26
N TYR A 258 -18.58 -3.76 3.10
CA TYR A 258 -18.95 -2.41 2.69
C TYR A 258 -20.28 -2.43 1.95
N ASP A 259 -21.27 -1.70 2.46
CA ASP A 259 -22.56 -1.49 1.81
C ASP A 259 -22.79 0.01 1.59
N PRO A 260 -22.79 0.50 0.33
CA PRO A 260 -23.04 1.90 0.02
C PRO A 260 -24.50 2.35 0.30
N GLY A 261 -25.42 1.41 0.53
CA GLY A 261 -26.80 1.68 0.92
C GLY A 261 -27.01 1.78 2.44
N ASP A 262 -26.07 1.26 3.24
CA ASP A 262 -26.14 1.29 4.70
C ASP A 262 -25.30 2.46 5.26
N LYS A 263 -25.99 3.46 5.84
CA LYS A 263 -25.35 4.63 6.43
C LYS A 263 -24.40 4.24 7.57
N ASP A 264 -24.81 3.33 8.45
CA ASP A 264 -24.02 2.95 9.63
C ASP A 264 -22.77 2.15 9.22
N CYS A 265 -22.89 1.35 8.16
CA CYS A 265 -21.75 0.69 7.53
C CYS A 265 -20.73 1.71 6.99
N MET A 266 -21.20 2.73 6.25
CA MET A 266 -20.32 3.77 5.72
C MET A 266 -19.65 4.59 6.82
N VAL A 267 -20.38 4.96 7.87
CA VAL A 267 -19.84 5.66 9.05
C VAL A 267 -18.67 4.87 9.65
N LYS A 268 -18.88 3.58 9.93
CA LYS A 268 -17.83 2.70 10.47
C LYS A 268 -16.62 2.59 9.53
N THR A 269 -16.88 2.50 8.23
CA THR A 269 -15.85 2.38 7.18
C THR A 269 -14.98 3.63 7.14
N VAL A 270 -15.58 4.83 7.03
CA VAL A 270 -14.84 6.09 7.03
C VAL A 270 -14.04 6.26 8.31
N SER A 271 -14.63 6.02 9.48
CA SER A 271 -13.94 6.19 10.76
C SER A 271 -12.70 5.29 10.84
N LYS A 272 -12.81 4.02 10.41
CA LYS A 272 -11.66 3.11 10.37
C LYS A 272 -10.59 3.55 9.37
N MET A 273 -10.98 3.95 8.16
CA MET A 273 -10.04 4.43 7.15
C MET A 273 -9.34 5.73 7.58
N ALA A 274 -10.06 6.66 8.21
CA ALA A 274 -9.49 7.91 8.71
C ALA A 274 -8.45 7.65 9.82
N THR A 275 -8.73 6.73 10.74
CA THR A 275 -7.76 6.30 11.76
C THR A 275 -6.54 5.64 11.14
N GLN A 276 -6.73 4.76 10.15
CA GLN A 276 -5.61 4.14 9.42
C GLN A 276 -4.75 5.19 8.69
N LEU A 277 -5.39 6.15 8.01
CA LEU A 277 -4.71 7.22 7.30
C LEU A 277 -3.88 8.07 8.27
N LYS A 278 -4.46 8.48 9.41
CA LYS A 278 -3.74 9.20 10.46
C LYS A 278 -2.51 8.45 10.96
N ASN A 279 -2.63 7.14 11.18
CA ASN A 279 -1.50 6.32 11.62
C ASN A 279 -0.39 6.25 10.57
N ILE A 280 -0.73 6.06 9.29
CA ILE A 280 0.24 6.06 8.19
C ILE A 280 0.93 7.41 8.07
N GLU A 281 0.20 8.53 8.20
CA GLU A 281 0.79 9.87 8.17
C GLU A 281 1.82 10.10 9.29
N ILE A 282 1.52 9.65 10.52
CA ILE A 282 2.45 9.73 11.65
C ILE A 282 3.71 8.89 11.37
N GLN A 283 3.53 7.65 10.92
CA GLN A 283 4.63 6.75 10.60
C GLN A 283 5.49 7.28 9.43
N MET A 284 4.87 7.91 8.44
CA MET A 284 5.55 8.52 7.29
C MET A 284 6.55 9.58 7.71
N VAL A 285 6.21 10.44 8.68
CA VAL A 285 7.12 11.51 9.15
C VAL A 285 8.41 10.92 9.72
N VAL A 286 8.29 9.83 10.48
CA VAL A 286 9.45 9.12 11.03
C VAL A 286 10.26 8.46 9.92
N LEU A 287 9.57 7.75 9.02
CA LEU A 287 10.18 7.03 7.90
C LEU A 287 10.99 7.97 6.99
N LEU A 288 10.44 9.10 6.58
CA LEU A 288 11.12 10.06 5.71
C LEU A 288 12.37 10.66 6.38
N LYS A 289 12.33 10.86 7.71
CA LYS A 289 13.49 11.34 8.48
C LYS A 289 14.61 10.30 8.53
N GLU A 290 14.27 9.03 8.71
CA GLU A 290 15.23 7.92 8.70
C GLU A 290 15.81 7.68 7.29
N LEU A 291 14.95 7.69 6.28
CA LEU A 291 15.34 7.60 4.88
C LEU A 291 16.31 8.71 4.48
N GLY A 292 16.03 9.95 4.88
CA GLY A 292 16.94 11.08 4.64
C GLY A 292 18.32 10.86 5.27
N ARG A 293 18.38 10.37 6.52
CA ARG A 293 19.66 10.04 7.18
C ARG A 293 20.39 8.90 6.48
N ALA A 294 19.69 7.85 6.06
CA ALA A 294 20.27 6.71 5.37
C ALA A 294 20.83 7.12 4.00
N LYS A 295 20.07 7.87 3.19
CA LYS A 295 20.51 8.43 1.90
C LYS A 295 21.78 9.27 2.06
N SER A 296 21.81 10.18 3.03
CA SER A 296 23.01 11.00 3.30
C SER A 296 24.22 10.19 3.80
N GLN A 297 24.02 9.02 4.42
CA GLN A 297 25.14 8.13 4.76
C GLN A 297 25.67 7.45 3.50
N VAL A 298 24.81 6.90 2.66
CA VAL A 298 25.18 6.23 1.39
C VAL A 298 25.95 7.18 0.46
N GLU A 299 25.53 8.44 0.38
CA GLU A 299 26.21 9.46 -0.45
C GLU A 299 27.62 9.79 0.06
N LYS A 300 27.85 9.78 1.37
CA LYS A 300 29.16 10.10 1.96
C LYS A 300 30.18 8.99 1.78
N THR A 301 29.70 7.77 1.59
CA THR A 301 30.51 6.56 1.61
C THR A 301 30.77 6.06 0.19
N SER A 302 29.92 6.44 -0.77
CA SER A 302 30.17 6.30 -2.21
C SER A 302 31.47 7.00 -2.65
N PRO A 303 32.41 6.31 -3.33
CA PRO A 303 33.66 6.91 -3.78
C PRO A 303 33.44 7.91 -4.93
N SER A 304 34.00 9.11 -4.82
CA SER A 304 34.17 10.08 -5.92
C SER A 304 35.18 9.62 -6.98
#